data_AF-A0A3B1D0I6-F1
#
_entry.id   AF-A0A3B1D0I6-F1
#
_cell.length_a   1.000
_cell.length_b   1.000
_cell.length_c   1.000
_cell.angle_alpha   90.00
_cell.angle_beta   90.00
_cell.angle_gamma   90.00
#
_symmetry.space_group_name_H-M   'P 1'
#
loop_
_entity.id
_entity.type
_entity.pdbx_description
1 polymer ?
#
loop_
_entity_poly.entity_id
_entity_poly.type
_entity_poly.pdbx_seq_one_letter_code
_entity_poly.pdbx_strand_id
1 'polypeptide(L)'
;VCSKYKDKVIILVFATQLIAGIYAGGVDLLYPFSGGKATAQFIKDKQMQDMLLIGDDESAITVAGYLNKKIYYIRGGRVGSFVTWDKKRVAVWEKKQKLDRQEVISIAKDQMRRYKKNVLLILNYQPAAPASVTEKSEYHLVMIKEFTGNIEPDEQFYLYTLKHDQL
;
A
#
# COMPACT_ATOMS: atom_id res chain seq x y z
N VAL A 1 7.31 -19.77 -55.17
CA VAL A 1 7.57 -18.34 -54.79
C VAL A 1 6.90 -17.92 -53.47
N CYS A 2 5.83 -18.60 -53.01
CA CYS A 2 5.03 -18.17 -51.85
C CYS A 2 5.56 -18.55 -50.44
N SER A 3 6.70 -19.25 -50.29
CA SER A 3 7.22 -19.66 -48.96
C SER A 3 8.27 -18.70 -48.36
N LYS A 4 9.20 -18.17 -49.18
CA LYS A 4 10.28 -17.26 -48.71
C LYS A 4 9.78 -16.00 -48.01
N TYR A 5 8.61 -15.50 -48.38
CA TYR A 5 8.00 -14.33 -47.72
C TYR A 5 7.32 -14.71 -46.40
N LYS A 6 6.78 -15.92 -46.28
CA LYS A 6 6.19 -16.43 -45.03
C LYS A 6 7.27 -16.61 -43.96
N ASP A 7 8.41 -17.17 -44.32
CA ASP A 7 9.53 -17.38 -43.39
C ASP A 7 10.06 -16.04 -42.87
N LYS A 8 10.21 -15.04 -43.74
CA LYS A 8 10.62 -13.69 -43.34
C LYS A 8 9.61 -13.01 -42.41
N VAL A 9 8.31 -13.16 -42.66
CA VAL A 9 7.26 -12.63 -41.80
C VAL A 9 7.27 -13.30 -40.43
N ILE A 10 7.43 -14.63 -40.39
CA ILE A 10 7.53 -15.39 -39.13
C ILE A 10 8.77 -14.97 -38.34
N ILE A 11 9.92 -14.84 -39.00
CA ILE A 11 11.17 -14.37 -38.37
C ILE A 11 10.99 -12.95 -37.81
N LEU A 12 10.33 -12.06 -38.57
CA LEU A 12 10.05 -10.70 -38.10
C LEU A 12 9.17 -10.71 -36.85
N VAL A 13 8.10 -11.52 -36.85
CA VAL A 13 7.21 -11.67 -35.69
C VAL A 13 7.97 -12.24 -34.49
N PHE A 14 8.83 -13.24 -34.67
CA PHE A 14 9.62 -13.76 -33.55
C PHE A 14 10.68 -12.79 -33.05
N ALA A 15 11.31 -12.03 -33.95
CA ALA A 15 12.26 -11.00 -33.56
C ALA A 15 11.59 -9.89 -32.74
N THR A 16 10.39 -9.44 -33.13
CA THR A 16 9.65 -8.42 -32.36
C THR A 16 9.20 -8.96 -31.00
N GLN A 17 8.72 -10.21 -30.94
CA GLN A 17 8.34 -10.86 -29.67
C GLN A 17 9.55 -11.05 -28.74
N LEU A 18 10.71 -11.41 -29.28
CA LEU A 18 11.95 -11.55 -28.50
C LEU A 18 12.40 -10.21 -27.91
N ILE A 19 12.40 -9.14 -28.71
CA ILE A 19 12.75 -7.79 -28.23
C ILE A 19 11.74 -7.32 -27.17
N ALA A 20 10.44 -7.51 -27.43
CA ALA A 20 9.39 -7.17 -26.48
C ALA A 20 9.53 -7.94 -25.16
N GLY A 21 9.88 -9.23 -25.22
CA GLY A 21 10.11 -10.07 -24.04
C GLY A 21 11.32 -9.63 -23.22
N ILE A 22 12.44 -9.30 -23.87
CA ILE A 22 13.64 -8.76 -23.18
C ILE A 22 13.30 -7.43 -22.50
N TYR A 23 12.60 -6.54 -23.20
CA TYR A 23 12.20 -5.25 -22.66
C TYR A 23 11.26 -5.42 -21.45
N ALA A 24 10.21 -6.22 -21.59
CA ALA A 24 9.24 -6.48 -20.52
C ALA A 24 9.91 -7.12 -19.29
N GLY A 25 10.81 -8.10 -19.49
CA GLY A 25 11.58 -8.71 -18.40
C GLY A 25 12.52 -7.72 -17.72
N GLY A 26 13.15 -6.81 -18.48
CA GLY A 26 13.97 -5.74 -17.93
C GLY A 26 13.15 -4.74 -17.09
N VAL A 27 11.95 -4.37 -17.54
CA VAL A 27 11.04 -3.50 -16.79
C VAL A 27 10.58 -4.17 -15.49
N ASP A 28 10.25 -5.47 -15.52
CA ASP A 28 9.83 -6.24 -14.33
C ASP A 28 10.94 -6.35 -13.27
N LEU A 29 12.21 -6.37 -13.69
CA LEU A 29 13.35 -6.33 -12.77
C LEU A 29 13.57 -4.96 -12.13
N LEU A 30 13.26 -3.88 -12.84
CA LEU A 30 13.50 -2.50 -12.38
C LEU A 30 12.34 -1.95 -11.53
N TYR A 31 11.11 -2.30 -11.88
CA TYR A 31 9.90 -1.78 -11.25
C TYR A 31 9.16 -2.90 -10.52
N PRO A 32 9.02 -2.83 -9.19
CA PRO A 32 8.27 -3.85 -8.46
C PRO A 32 6.83 -3.92 -8.98
N PHE A 33 6.41 -5.12 -9.40
CA PHE A 33 5.06 -5.36 -9.89
C PHE A 33 3.99 -5.04 -8.83
N SER A 34 4.26 -5.36 -7.55
CA SER A 34 3.34 -5.07 -6.44
C SER A 34 4.01 -4.22 -5.35
N GLY A 35 3.46 -3.03 -5.15
CA GLY A 35 3.82 -2.14 -4.05
C GLY A 35 3.47 -2.75 -2.70
N GLY A 36 2.40 -3.54 -2.62
CA GLY A 36 2.01 -4.22 -1.39
C GLY A 36 3.01 -5.29 -0.97
N LYS A 37 3.59 -6.02 -1.94
CA LYS A 37 4.69 -6.98 -1.68
C LYS A 37 5.93 -6.27 -1.18
N ALA A 38 6.35 -5.20 -1.86
CA ALA A 38 7.51 -4.40 -1.47
C ALA A 38 7.34 -3.82 -0.06
N THR A 39 6.15 -3.31 0.23
CA THR A 39 5.76 -2.80 1.55
C THR A 39 5.86 -3.89 2.63
N ALA A 40 5.26 -5.05 2.39
CA ALA A 40 5.32 -6.18 3.32
C ALA A 40 6.76 -6.66 3.58
N GLN A 41 7.59 -6.70 2.53
CA GLN A 41 9.00 -7.06 2.64
C GLN A 41 9.76 -6.05 3.50
N PHE A 42 9.56 -4.75 3.26
CA PHE A 42 10.17 -3.70 4.06
C PHE A 42 9.78 -3.79 5.55
N ILE A 43 8.52 -4.10 5.85
CA ILE A 43 8.04 -4.30 7.22
C ILE A 43 8.76 -5.49 7.89
N LYS A 44 8.95 -6.60 7.16
CA LYS A 44 9.70 -7.77 7.63
C LYS A 44 11.17 -7.44 7.86
N ASP A 45 11.83 -6.83 6.88
CA ASP A 45 13.27 -6.51 6.93
C ASP A 45 13.61 -5.54 8.06
N LYS A 46 12.69 -4.63 8.39
CA LYS A 46 12.82 -3.68 9.51
C LYS A 46 12.28 -4.20 10.83
N GLN A 47 11.84 -5.46 10.89
CA GLN A 47 11.28 -6.10 12.09
C GLN A 47 10.11 -5.31 12.72
N MET A 48 9.34 -4.60 11.91
CA MET A 48 8.22 -3.78 12.37
C MET A 48 6.91 -4.57 12.52
N GLN A 49 6.96 -5.89 12.33
CA GLN A 49 5.78 -6.75 12.36
C GLN A 49 5.08 -6.74 13.71
N ASP A 50 5.78 -6.51 14.83
CA ASP A 50 5.19 -6.54 16.18
C ASP A 50 4.40 -5.30 16.56
N MET A 51 4.55 -4.22 15.77
CA MET A 51 3.74 -3.01 15.87
C MET A 51 2.27 -3.31 15.57
N LEU A 52 1.40 -2.40 16.00
CA LEU A 52 0.01 -2.42 15.58
C LEU A 52 -0.08 -1.92 14.14
N LEU A 53 -0.38 -2.84 13.22
CA LEU A 53 -0.57 -2.51 11.80
C LEU A 53 -1.97 -1.96 11.60
N ILE A 54 -2.03 -0.73 11.08
CA ILE A 54 -3.26 -0.02 10.76
C ILE A 54 -3.18 0.40 9.30
N GLY A 55 -4.24 0.23 8.52
CA GLY A 55 -4.23 0.73 7.16
C GLY A 55 -5.61 0.97 6.57
N ASP A 56 -5.60 1.63 5.42
CA ASP A 56 -6.80 1.79 4.59
C ASP A 56 -7.18 0.43 4.00
N ASP A 57 -8.47 0.13 3.85
CA ASP A 57 -8.93 -1.19 3.42
C ASP A 57 -8.17 -1.67 2.18
N GLU A 58 -8.07 -0.86 1.13
CA GLU A 58 -7.43 -1.22 -0.15
C GLU A 58 -5.94 -1.56 -0.01
N SER A 59 -5.18 -0.68 0.67
CA SER A 59 -3.74 -0.89 0.88
C SER A 59 -3.44 -1.99 1.90
N ALA A 60 -4.20 -2.03 2.98
CA ALA A 60 -3.98 -2.96 4.08
C ALA A 60 -4.19 -4.42 3.65
N ILE A 61 -5.13 -4.72 2.76
CA ILE A 61 -5.40 -6.11 2.35
C ILE A 61 -4.19 -6.74 1.67
N THR A 62 -3.61 -6.08 0.66
CA THR A 62 -2.47 -6.62 -0.09
C THR A 62 -1.29 -6.87 0.85
N VAL A 63 -1.01 -5.91 1.74
CA VAL A 63 0.06 -6.04 2.73
C VAL A 63 -0.24 -7.14 3.75
N ALA A 64 -1.48 -7.26 4.23
CA ALA A 64 -1.91 -8.32 5.15
C ALA A 64 -1.69 -9.72 4.56
N GLY A 65 -2.00 -9.88 3.27
CA GLY A 65 -1.77 -11.12 2.53
C GLY A 65 -0.28 -11.52 2.51
N TYR A 66 0.60 -10.61 2.08
CA TYR A 66 2.05 -10.89 2.02
C TYR A 66 2.73 -11.03 3.40
N LEU A 67 2.20 -10.34 4.42
CA LEU A 67 2.66 -10.50 5.80
C LEU A 67 2.12 -11.75 6.48
N ASN A 68 1.08 -12.39 5.91
CA ASN A 68 0.29 -13.44 6.56
C ASN A 68 -0.16 -13.02 7.97
N LYS A 69 -0.62 -11.78 8.11
CA LYS A 69 -0.98 -11.17 9.40
C LYS A 69 -2.23 -10.31 9.26
N LYS A 70 -3.06 -10.28 10.31
CA LYS A 70 -4.23 -9.40 10.35
C LYS A 70 -3.81 -7.95 10.61
N ILE A 71 -4.44 -7.03 9.89
CA ILE A 71 -4.23 -5.58 9.97
C ILE A 71 -5.56 -4.93 10.37
N TYR A 72 -5.50 -3.83 11.11
CA TYR A 72 -6.69 -3.04 11.42
C TYR A 72 -7.03 -2.13 10.24
N TYR A 73 -8.24 -2.30 9.70
CA TYR A 73 -8.80 -1.54 8.61
C TYR A 73 -9.50 -0.29 9.15
N ILE A 74 -8.99 0.90 8.83
CA ILE A 74 -9.45 2.18 9.40
C ILE A 74 -10.89 2.51 9.01
N ARG A 75 -11.28 2.28 7.75
CA ARG A 75 -12.64 2.58 7.27
C ARG A 75 -13.64 1.53 7.76
N GLY A 76 -13.23 0.27 7.71
CA GLY A 76 -14.05 -0.85 8.17
C GLY A 76 -14.17 -0.95 9.70
N GLY A 77 -13.32 -0.26 10.47
CA GLY A 77 -13.28 -0.30 11.92
C GLY A 77 -13.06 -1.71 12.48
N ARG A 78 -12.24 -2.52 11.82
CA ARG A 78 -12.13 -3.97 12.09
C ARG A 78 -10.74 -4.50 11.82
N VAL A 79 -10.39 -5.62 12.45
CA VAL A 79 -9.16 -6.36 12.16
C VAL A 79 -9.45 -7.45 11.13
N GLY A 80 -8.65 -7.54 10.07
CA GLY A 80 -8.83 -8.53 9.01
C GLY A 80 -7.55 -8.83 8.23
N SER A 81 -7.61 -9.87 7.40
CA SER A 81 -6.56 -10.19 6.42
C SER A 81 -7.11 -10.39 5.00
N PHE A 82 -8.40 -10.16 4.81
CA PHE A 82 -9.12 -10.27 3.54
C PHE A 82 -10.25 -9.23 3.48
N VAL A 83 -10.80 -9.01 2.29
CA VAL A 83 -11.96 -8.14 2.08
C VAL A 83 -13.19 -8.75 2.76
N THR A 84 -13.89 -7.96 3.57
CA THR A 84 -15.26 -8.27 3.97
C THR A 84 -16.23 -7.40 3.17
N TRP A 85 -17.01 -8.02 2.27
CA TRP A 85 -18.05 -7.34 1.49
C TRP A 85 -19.32 -7.16 2.32
N ASP A 86 -19.37 -6.10 3.11
CA ASP A 86 -20.55 -5.72 3.90
C ASP A 86 -21.02 -4.29 3.61
N LYS A 87 -22.18 -3.93 4.18
CA LYS A 87 -22.76 -2.59 4.01
C LYS A 87 -21.82 -1.46 4.45
N LYS A 88 -20.96 -1.72 5.46
CA LYS A 88 -19.98 -0.73 5.93
C LYS A 88 -18.93 -0.47 4.87
N ARG A 89 -18.39 -1.51 4.24
CA ARG A 89 -17.45 -1.37 3.12
C ARG A 89 -18.09 -0.67 1.93
N VAL A 90 -19.32 -1.05 1.56
CA VAL A 90 -20.03 -0.42 0.43
C VAL A 90 -20.23 1.08 0.68
N ALA A 91 -20.72 1.47 1.85
CA ALA A 91 -20.90 2.88 2.21
C ALA A 91 -19.58 3.69 2.18
N VAL A 92 -18.47 3.04 2.49
CA VAL A 92 -17.13 3.64 2.43
C VAL A 92 -16.65 3.78 0.98
N TRP A 93 -16.83 2.72 0.17
CA TRP A 93 -16.47 2.69 -1.25
C TRP A 93 -17.25 3.74 -2.05
N GLU A 94 -18.56 3.88 -1.78
CA GLU A 94 -19.43 4.86 -2.44
C GLU A 94 -19.00 6.30 -2.14
N LYS A 95 -18.58 6.58 -0.91
CA LYS A 95 -18.15 7.93 -0.52
C LYS A 95 -16.85 8.36 -1.20
N LYS A 96 -15.98 7.42 -1.61
CA LYS A 96 -14.61 7.68 -2.14
C LYS A 96 -13.78 8.70 -1.35
N GLN A 97 -14.18 8.98 -0.10
CA GLN A 97 -13.62 10.04 0.70
C GLN A 97 -12.33 9.53 1.33
N LYS A 98 -11.20 10.18 1.06
CA LYS A 98 -9.94 9.93 1.77
C LYS A 98 -10.01 10.57 3.15
N LEU A 99 -9.50 9.88 4.16
CA LEU A 99 -9.44 10.44 5.51
C LEU A 99 -8.35 11.51 5.54
N ASP A 100 -8.59 12.59 6.26
CA ASP A 100 -7.55 13.60 6.47
C ASP A 100 -6.52 13.15 7.52
N ARG A 101 -5.46 13.95 7.67
CA ARG A 101 -4.39 13.64 8.62
C ARG A 101 -4.88 13.57 10.07
N GLN A 102 -5.83 14.41 10.48
CA GLN A 102 -6.33 14.41 11.86
C GLN A 102 -7.20 13.19 12.13
N GLU A 103 -8.07 12.82 11.19
CA GLU A 103 -8.91 11.64 11.29
C GLU A 103 -8.06 10.36 11.41
N VAL A 104 -7.04 10.21 10.56
CA VAL A 104 -6.10 9.09 10.61
C VAL A 104 -5.37 9.04 11.94
N ILE A 105 -4.84 10.18 12.42
CA ILE A 105 -4.15 10.27 13.71
C ILE A 105 -5.11 9.92 14.86
N SER A 106 -6.34 10.42 14.84
CA SER A 106 -7.35 10.17 15.87
C SER A 106 -7.65 8.68 16.02
N ILE A 107 -7.92 8.00 14.89
CA ILE A 107 -8.17 6.54 14.86
C ILE A 107 -6.92 5.79 15.33
N ALA A 108 -5.74 6.14 14.83
CA ALA A 108 -4.50 5.49 15.22
C ALA A 108 -4.21 5.64 16.73
N LYS A 109 -4.52 6.79 17.33
CA LYS A 109 -4.37 7.04 18.77
C LYS A 109 -5.30 6.18 19.60
N ASP A 110 -6.57 6.09 19.23
CA ASP A 110 -7.54 5.24 19.92
C ASP A 110 -7.08 3.78 19.94
N GLN A 111 -6.65 3.27 18.79
CA GLN A 111 -6.16 1.90 18.68
C GLN A 111 -4.81 1.70 19.42
N MET A 112 -3.89 2.66 19.32
CA MET A 112 -2.62 2.63 20.08
C MET A 112 -2.86 2.50 21.59
N ARG A 113 -3.81 3.28 22.14
CA ARG A 113 -4.19 3.21 23.56
C ARG A 113 -4.80 1.86 23.93
N ARG A 114 -5.67 1.34 23.06
CA ARG A 114 -6.35 0.05 23.28
C ARG A 114 -5.38 -1.14 23.29
N TYR A 115 -4.44 -1.17 22.36
CA TYR A 115 -3.51 -2.29 22.20
C TYR A 115 -2.17 -2.11 22.92
N LYS A 116 -1.89 -0.91 23.45
CA LYS A 116 -0.62 -0.55 24.10
C LYS A 116 0.61 -0.86 23.23
N LYS A 117 0.52 -0.54 21.94
CA LYS A 117 1.55 -0.82 20.93
C LYS A 117 1.76 0.39 20.04
N ASN A 118 3.01 0.64 19.66
CA ASN A 118 3.33 1.60 18.60
C ASN A 118 2.59 1.24 17.32
N VAL A 119 2.19 2.28 16.57
CA VAL A 119 1.39 2.10 15.35
C VAL A 119 2.27 2.26 14.12
N LEU A 120 2.05 1.34 13.18
CA LEU A 120 2.51 1.46 11.81
C LEU A 120 1.28 1.62 10.91
N LEU A 121 1.19 2.79 10.30
CA LEU A 121 0.14 3.18 9.37
C LEU A 121 0.57 2.86 7.92
N ILE A 122 -0.34 2.23 7.17
CA ILE A 122 -0.16 1.80 5.79
C ILE A 122 -1.31 2.40 4.98
N LEU A 123 -1.02 3.38 4.13
CA LEU A 123 -2.03 4.10 3.34
C LEU A 123 -1.70 4.05 1.85
N ASN A 124 -2.71 4.06 0.98
CA ASN A 124 -2.54 4.26 -0.47
C ASN A 124 -2.66 5.73 -0.91
N TYR A 125 -2.57 6.67 0.03
CA TYR A 125 -2.58 8.09 -0.24
C TYR A 125 -1.81 8.82 0.85
N GLN A 126 -1.31 10.01 0.52
CA GLN A 126 -0.84 10.95 1.52
C GLN A 126 -2.04 11.67 2.15
N PRO A 127 -2.27 11.55 3.47
CA PRO A 127 -3.39 12.22 4.10
C PRO A 127 -3.16 13.74 4.11
N ALA A 128 -4.15 14.48 3.62
CA ALA A 128 -4.06 15.93 3.48
C ALA A 128 -3.80 16.59 4.84
N ALA A 129 -2.92 17.59 4.86
CA ALA A 129 -2.82 18.48 6.02
C ALA A 129 -4.15 19.23 6.17
N PRO A 130 -4.68 19.38 7.38
CA PRO A 130 -5.93 20.09 7.58
C PRO A 130 -5.79 21.55 7.18
N ALA A 131 -6.85 22.13 6.61
CA ALA A 131 -6.89 23.52 6.17
C ALA A 131 -6.73 24.55 7.31
N SER A 132 -6.81 24.11 8.57
CA SER A 132 -6.80 24.98 9.74
C SER A 132 -6.41 24.23 11.02
N VAL A 133 -5.13 23.89 11.21
CA VAL A 133 -4.58 23.58 12.55
C VAL A 133 -3.17 24.13 12.71
N THR A 134 -3.02 24.95 13.75
CA THR A 134 -1.76 25.41 14.33
C THR A 134 -1.09 24.20 15.00
N GLU A 135 0.02 23.71 14.45
CA GLU A 135 0.69 22.49 14.91
C GLU A 135 1.21 22.63 16.34
N LYS A 136 0.46 22.06 17.29
CA LYS A 136 0.97 21.65 18.60
C LYS A 136 0.30 20.35 19.04
N SER A 137 0.38 19.33 18.17
CA SER A 137 -0.08 17.99 18.52
C SER A 137 1.07 17.19 19.14
N GLU A 138 0.84 16.63 20.33
CA GLU A 138 1.74 15.70 21.05
C GLU A 138 2.08 14.42 20.25
N TYR A 139 1.45 14.20 19.10
CA TYR A 139 1.62 13.00 18.28
C TYR A 139 1.92 13.42 16.84
N HIS A 140 3.13 13.08 16.39
CA HIS A 140 3.59 13.38 15.04
C HIS A 140 3.49 12.14 14.16
N LEU A 141 2.80 12.29 13.02
CA LEU A 141 2.78 11.27 11.98
C LEU A 141 4.08 11.37 11.16
N VAL A 142 5.03 10.48 11.44
CA VAL A 142 6.34 10.50 10.80
C VAL A 142 6.34 9.54 9.61
N MET A 143 6.58 10.06 8.40
CA MET A 143 6.74 9.21 7.21
C MET A 143 8.03 8.41 7.33
N ILE A 144 7.92 7.08 7.16
CA ILE A 144 9.06 6.17 7.20
C ILE A 144 9.55 5.87 5.79
N LYS A 145 8.60 5.60 4.89
CA LYS A 145 8.90 5.17 3.51
C LYS A 145 7.68 5.38 2.61
N GLU A 146 7.95 5.60 1.34
CA GLU A 146 6.96 5.55 0.28
C GLU A 146 7.37 4.56 -0.81
N PHE A 147 6.37 3.98 -1.47
CA PHE A 147 6.49 3.05 -2.59
C PHE A 147 5.61 3.57 -3.73
N THR A 148 6.16 4.48 -4.54
CA THR A 148 5.42 5.29 -5.51
C THR A 148 5.80 5.04 -6.98
N GLY A 149 6.68 4.08 -7.25
CA GLY A 149 7.14 3.72 -8.60
C GLY A 149 6.82 2.28 -8.97
N ASN A 150 5.60 1.81 -8.69
CA ASN A 150 5.18 0.46 -9.05
C ASN A 150 4.63 0.44 -10.49
N ILE A 151 4.68 -0.72 -11.14
CA ILE A 151 4.13 -0.90 -12.51
C ILE A 151 2.63 -0.59 -12.53
N GLU A 152 1.91 -0.98 -11.47
CA GLU A 152 0.52 -0.61 -11.24
C GLU A 152 0.44 0.77 -10.54
N PRO A 153 -0.03 1.83 -11.22
CA PRO A 153 -0.03 3.19 -10.68
C PRO A 153 -0.92 3.34 -9.45
N ASP A 154 -1.96 2.51 -9.31
CA ASP A 154 -2.89 2.55 -8.19
C ASP A 154 -2.36 1.83 -6.94
N GLU A 155 -1.24 1.10 -7.04
CA GLU A 155 -0.57 0.43 -5.92
C GLU A 155 0.48 1.33 -5.24
N GLN A 156 0.19 2.60 -4.98
CA GLN A 156 1.09 3.43 -4.18
C GLN A 156 0.92 3.14 -2.69
N PHE A 157 2.02 3.11 -1.93
CA PHE A 157 1.98 2.92 -0.48
C PHE A 157 2.79 3.98 0.25
N TYR A 158 2.22 4.53 1.31
CA TYR A 158 2.84 5.50 2.20
C TYR A 158 2.82 4.93 3.62
N LEU A 159 4.00 4.73 4.18
CA LEU A 159 4.19 4.18 5.52
C LEU A 159 4.50 5.28 6.50
N TYR A 160 3.74 5.30 7.59
CA TYR A 160 3.93 6.26 8.67
C TYR A 160 4.02 5.54 10.01
N THR A 161 4.84 6.07 10.92
CA THR A 161 4.80 5.67 12.32
C THR A 161 4.13 6.75 13.15
N LEU A 162 3.31 6.30 14.10
CA LEU A 162 2.88 7.14 15.21
C LEU A 162 3.60 6.62 16.46
N LYS A 163 4.48 7.45 17.00
CA LYS A 163 5.15 7.20 18.28
C LYS A 163 4.44 7.96 19.39
N HIS A 164 4.44 7.40 20.58
CA HIS A 164 4.06 8.09 21.81
C HIS A 164 5.33 8.74 22.36
N ASP A 165 5.37 10.07 22.53
CA ASP A 165 6.56 10.79 23.02
C ASP A 165 6.85 10.57 24.52
N GLN A 166 6.19 9.62 25.19
CA GLN A 166 6.48 9.26 26.59
C GLN A 166 6.41 7.75 26.85
N LEU A 167 7.58 7.11 26.89
CA LEU A 167 7.94 6.10 27.89
C LEU A 167 9.30 6.50 28.46
#